data_AF-A0A9D6L5L6-F1
#
_entry.id   AF-A0A9D6L5L6-F1
#
_cell.length_a   1.000
_cell.length_b   1.000
_cell.length_c   1.000
_cell.angle_alpha   90.00
_cell.angle_beta   90.00
_cell.angle_gamma   90.00
#
_symmetry.space_group_name_H-M   'P 1'
#
loop_
_entity.id
_entity.type
_entity.pdbx_description
1 polymer ?
#
loop_
_entity_poly.entity_id
_entity_poly.type
_entity_poly.pdbx_seq_one_letter_code
_entity_poly.pdbx_strand_id
1 'polypeptide(L)' 'MKVVAANGRAYTAKMLRAAVKAAKGAGPAVELIVVHDDFFRTVRLDEHGGLRYPMLVRIPGTPDLLSSVFAPHAGGGH' A
#
# COMPACT_ATOMS: atom_id res chain seq x y z
N MET A 1 9.50 5.89 9.82
CA MET A 1 8.13 5.41 10.14
C MET A 1 8.05 3.89 9.95
N LYS A 2 7.60 3.13 10.96
CA LYS A 2 7.46 1.65 10.89
C LYS A 2 6.20 1.18 11.61
N VAL A 3 5.48 0.19 11.07
CA VAL A 3 4.37 -0.47 11.77
C VAL A 3 4.95 -1.49 12.76
N VAL A 4 4.55 -1.41 14.02
CA VAL A 4 5.06 -2.28 15.10
C VAL A 4 4.00 -3.20 15.69
N ALA A 5 2.72 -2.84 15.58
CA ALA A 5 1.61 -3.69 15.96
C ALA A 5 0.37 -3.41 15.11
N ALA A 6 -0.54 -4.38 15.06
CA ALA A 6 -1.89 -4.20 14.54
C ALA A 6 -2.90 -4.93 15.43
N ASN A 7 -4.04 -4.30 15.71
CA ASN A 7 -5.11 -4.80 16.60
C ASN A 7 -4.56 -5.35 17.94
N GLY A 8 -3.66 -4.61 18.57
CA GLY A 8 -3.05 -4.97 19.85
C GLY A 8 -2.02 -6.11 19.80
N ARG A 9 -1.68 -6.64 18.61
CA ARG A 9 -0.71 -7.74 18.45
C ARG A 9 0.53 -7.29 17.69
N ALA A 10 1.71 -7.80 18.09
CA ALA A 10 2.97 -7.47 17.44
C ALA A 10 2.92 -7.73 15.92
N TYR A 11 3.52 -6.82 15.15
CA TYR A 11 3.45 -6.85 13.71
C TYR A 11 4.06 -8.12 13.12
N THR A 12 3.30 -8.79 12.27
CA THR A 12 3.82 -9.73 11.27
C THR A 12 3.05 -9.52 9.98
N ALA A 13 3.68 -9.79 8.83
CA ALA A 13 3.02 -9.68 7.54
C ALA A 13 1.76 -10.58 7.45
N LYS A 14 1.80 -11.77 8.07
CA LYS A 14 0.64 -12.67 8.15
C LYS A 14 -0.51 -12.08 8.96
N MET A 15 -0.21 -11.51 10.12
CA MET A 15 -1.23 -10.93 11.01
C MET A 15 -1.85 -9.68 10.39
N LEU A 16 -1.05 -8.78 9.80
CA LEU A 16 -1.59 -7.61 9.11
C LEU A 16 -2.52 -8.02 7.96
N ARG A 17 -2.12 -9.01 7.15
CA ARG A 17 -2.99 -9.53 6.07
C ARG A 17 -4.31 -10.09 6.60
N ALA A 18 -4.27 -10.79 7.75
CA ALA A 18 -5.48 -11.30 8.38
C ALA A 18 -6.39 -10.18 8.90
N ALA A 19 -5.82 -9.14 9.53
CA ALA A 19 -6.57 -7.98 9.99
C ALA A 19 -7.28 -7.24 8.84
N VAL A 20 -6.57 -6.96 7.75
CA VAL A 20 -7.15 -6.30 6.56
C VAL A 20 -8.22 -7.18 5.89
N LYS A 21 -8.04 -8.51 5.89
CA LYS A 21 -9.07 -9.43 5.37
C LYS A 21 -10.33 -9.42 6.24
N ALA A 22 -10.17 -9.37 7.56
CA ALA A 22 -11.28 -9.31 8.51
C ALA A 22 -12.03 -7.97 8.44
N ALA A 23 -11.35 -6.88 8.11
CA ALA A 23 -11.95 -5.55 7.98
C ALA A 23 -12.87 -5.39 6.75
N LYS A 24 -12.84 -6.31 5.78
CA LYS A 24 -13.60 -6.16 4.53
C LYS A 24 -15.12 -6.05 4.79
N GLY A 25 -15.81 -5.16 4.07
CA GLY A 25 -17.26 -4.98 4.18
C GLY A 25 -17.66 -4.28 5.48
N ALA A 26 -18.43 -4.94 6.34
CA ALA A 26 -18.82 -4.42 7.66
C ALA A 26 -17.90 -4.91 8.79
N GLY A 27 -16.68 -5.36 8.44
CA GLY A 27 -15.69 -5.84 9.40
C GLY A 27 -15.13 -4.74 10.30
N PRO A 28 -14.42 -5.09 11.38
CA PRO A 28 -13.83 -4.11 12.28
C PRO A 28 -12.72 -3.30 11.59
N ALA A 29 -12.59 -2.03 11.97
CA ALA A 29 -11.47 -1.19 11.56
C ALA A 29 -10.13 -1.80 11.99
N VAL A 30 -9.07 -1.55 11.21
CA VAL A 30 -7.71 -1.99 11.56
C VAL A 30 -7.04 -0.88 12.38
N GLU A 31 -6.59 -1.21 13.58
CA GLU A 31 -5.76 -0.30 14.38
C GLU A 31 -4.30 -0.66 14.20
N LEU A 32 -3.49 0.32 13.82
CA LEU A 32 -2.05 0.19 13.64
C LEU A 32 -1.35 1.01 14.71
N ILE A 33 -0.33 0.43 15.33
CA ILE A 33 0.64 1.20 16.10
C ILE A 33 1.85 1.38 15.19
N VAL A 34 2.20 2.64 14.93
CA VAL A 34 3.36 3.03 14.16
C VAL A 34 4.36 3.76 15.04
N VAL A 35 5.64 3.57 14.74
CA VAL A 35 6.74 4.30 15.38
C VAL A 35 7.40 5.22 14.36
N HIS A 36 7.62 6.47 14.75
CA HIS A 36 8.40 7.47 14.02
C HIS A 36 9.41 8.06 15.00
N ASP A 37 10.70 7.78 14.79
CA ASP A 37 11.75 7.99 15.80
C ASP A 37 11.38 7.32 17.12
N ASP A 38 11.22 8.08 18.20
CA ASP A 38 10.81 7.57 19.52
C ASP A 38 9.30 7.73 19.79
N PHE A 39 8.54 8.23 18.81
CA PHE A 39 7.11 8.52 18.97
C PHE A 39 6.25 7.38 18.45
N PHE A 40 5.43 6.84 19.35
CA PHE A 40 4.37 5.90 19.00
C PHE A 40 3.09 6.66 18.66
N ARG A 41 2.44 6.24 17.57
CA ARG A 41 1.13 6.75 17.15
C ARG A 41 0.19 5.59 16.86
N THR A 42 -1.02 5.68 17.37
CA THR A 42 -2.12 4.80 16.95
C THR A 42 -2.83 5.42 15.76
N VAL A 43 -2.98 4.64 14.69
CA VAL A 43 -3.70 5.02 13.47
C VAL A 43 -4.84 4.03 13.28
N ARG A 44 -6.05 4.55 13.14
CA ARG A 44 -7.23 3.75 12.83
C ARG A 44 -7.52 3.81 11.33
N LEU A 45 -7.70 2.65 10.72
CA LEU A 45 -7.99 2.48 9.30
C LEU A 45 -9.39 1.90 9.13
N ASP A 46 -10.37 2.76 8.85
CA ASP A 46 -11.75 2.40 8.53
C ASP A 46 -11.95 2.10 7.02
N GLU A 47 -10.92 1.53 6.39
CA GLU A 47 -10.96 1.13 4.97
C GLU A 47 -11.44 -0.31 4.81
N HIS A 48 -12.64 -0.47 4.28
CA HIS A 48 -13.32 -1.76 4.16
C HIS A 48 -13.16 -2.44 2.79
N GLY A 49 -12.24 -1.94 1.97
CA GLY A 49 -11.94 -2.48 0.63
C GLY A 49 -11.23 -3.84 0.62
N GLY A 50 -10.66 -4.26 1.76
CA GLY A 50 -9.86 -5.48 1.87
C GLY A 50 -8.45 -5.35 1.24
N LEU A 51 -7.77 -6.49 1.04
CA LEU A 51 -6.42 -6.51 0.47
C LEU A 51 -6.43 -6.03 -0.98
N ARG A 52 -5.65 -4.98 -1.26
CA ARG A 52 -5.42 -4.47 -2.61
C ARG A 52 -3.96 -4.72 -3.00
N TYR A 53 -3.76 -5.34 -4.15
CA TYR A 53 -2.45 -5.57 -4.76
C TYR A 53 -2.41 -4.75 -6.05
N PRO A 54 -1.99 -3.47 -6.00
CA PRO A 54 -1.96 -2.63 -7.17
C PRO A 54 -0.98 -3.23 -8.18
N MET A 55 -1.47 -3.41 -9.40
CA MET A 55 -0.68 -3.85 -10.55
C MET A 55 -0.89 -2.87 -11.68
N LEU A 56 0.14 -2.70 -12.50
CA LEU A 56 0.01 -1.91 -13.71
C LEU A 56 -0.84 -2.68 -14.71
N VAL A 57 -1.95 -2.08 -15.14
CA VAL A 57 -2.84 -2.64 -16.17
C VAL A 57 -2.89 -1.66 -17.32
N ARG A 58 -2.70 -2.16 -18.55
CA ARG A 58 -2.80 -1.36 -19.77
C ARG A 58 -4.27 -0.99 -20.01
N ILE A 59 -4.53 0.29 -20.22
CA ILE A 59 -5.87 0.77 -20.59
C ILE A 59 -6.03 0.57 -22.11
N PRO A 60 -7.01 -0.23 -22.59
CA PRO A 60 -7.22 -0.45 -24.01
C PRO A 60 -7.40 0.87 -24.77
N GLY A 61 -6.74 1.01 -25.92
CA GLY A 61 -6.81 2.21 -26.76
C GLY A 61 -5.96 3.39 -26.30
N THR A 62 -5.24 3.29 -25.17
CA THR A 62 -4.31 4.35 -24.75
C THR A 62 -2.90 4.14 -25.33
N PRO A 63 -2.22 5.21 -25.78
CA PRO A 63 -0.82 5.15 -26.18
C PRO A 63 0.07 4.63 -25.05
N ASP A 64 1.07 3.83 -25.40
CA ASP A 64 2.02 3.27 -24.44
C ASP A 64 3.06 4.31 -24.01
N LEU A 65 2.67 5.13 -23.04
CA LEU A 65 3.54 6.18 -22.51
C LEU A 65 4.69 5.60 -21.67
N LEU A 66 4.50 4.43 -21.06
CA LEU A 66 5.53 3.84 -20.21
C LEU A 66 6.76 3.45 -21.05
N SER A 67 6.55 2.79 -22.18
CA SER A 67 7.64 2.48 -23.13
C SER A 67 8.30 3.74 -23.69
N SER A 68 7.55 4.82 -23.90
CA SER A 68 8.13 6.10 -24.36
C SER A 68 9.01 6.79 -23.31
N VAL A 69 8.66 6.70 -22.03
CA VAL A 69 9.46 7.25 -20.92
C VAL A 69 10.74 6.43 -20.71
N PHE A 70 10.67 5.12 -20.93
CA PHE A 70 11.85 4.25 -20.84
C PHE A 70 12.72 4.26 -22.09
N ALA A 71 12.29 4.91 -23.17
CA ALA A 71 13.10 5.01 -24.38
C ALA A 71 14.36 5.84 -24.09
N PRO A 72 15.55 5.39 -24.51
CA PRO A 72 16.75 6.17 -24.36
C PRO A 72 16.59 7.49 -25.13
N HIS A 73 16.64 8.60 -24.41
CA HIS A 73 16.78 9.90 -25.04
C HIS A 73 18.20 9.97 -25.59
N ALA A 74 18.36 9.83 -26.91
CA ALA A 74 19.63 10.13 -27.56
C ALA A 74 19.90 11.63 -27.36
N GLY A 75 20.75 11.96 -26.39
CA GLY A 75 21.36 13.28 -26.30
C GLY A 75 22.39 13.41 -27.42
N GLY A 76 22.23 14.42 -28.27
CA GLY A 76 23.32 14.98 -29.05
C GLY A 76 23.23 14.79 -30.57
N GLY A 77 23.08 15.92 -31.26
CA GLY A 77 23.35 16.07 -32.69
C GLY A 77 22.81 17.41 -33.15
N HIS A 78 23.71 18.38 -33.38
CA HIS A 78 23.42 19.63 -34.06
C HIS A 78 22.78 19.41 -35.43
#